data_AF-A0A2S1KRW7-F1
#
_entry.id   AF-A0A2S1KRW7-F1
#
_cell.length_a   1.000
_cell.length_b   1.000
_cell.length_c   1.000
_cell.angle_alpha   90.00
_cell.angle_beta   90.00
_cell.angle_gamma   90.00
#
_symmetry.space_group_name_H-M   'P 1'
#
loop_
_entity.id
_entity.type
_entity.pdbx_description
1 polymer ?
#
loop_
_entity_poly.entity_id
_entity_poly.type
_entity_poly.pdbx_seq_one_letter_code
_entity_poly.pdbx_strand_id
1 'polypeptide(L)'
;MRQARQLRRFGVVSYISEKMKYAVIYMNEADVATKSALIERLGFVSSVELSHWPDVDTTVGSQGDGFELSVDPSELADEPAEEEEL
;
A
#
# COMPACT_ATOMS: atom_id res chain seq x y z
N MET A 1 0.44 15.81 -21.84
CA MET A 1 -0.95 15.50 -21.42
C MET A 1 -1.73 14.59 -22.37
N ARG A 2 -1.46 14.57 -23.69
CA ARG A 2 -2.22 13.72 -24.63
C ARG A 2 -2.04 12.22 -24.39
N GLN A 3 -0.84 11.81 -24.00
CA GLN A 3 -0.47 10.41 -23.77
C GLN A 3 -1.16 9.84 -22.52
N ALA A 4 -1.21 10.61 -21.43
CA ALA A 4 -1.91 10.22 -20.20
C ALA A 4 -3.43 10.02 -20.41
N ARG A 5 -4.03 10.70 -21.40
CA ARG A 5 -5.44 10.47 -21.78
C ARG A 5 -5.66 9.10 -22.43
N GLN A 6 -4.67 8.53 -23.11
CA GLN A 6 -4.77 7.21 -23.72
C GLN A 6 -4.83 6.10 -22.67
N LEU A 7 -4.16 6.29 -21.53
CA LEU A 7 -4.20 5.35 -20.41
C LEU A 7 -5.61 5.18 -19.81
N ARG A 8 -6.48 6.20 -19.93
CA ARG A 8 -7.88 6.15 -19.49
C ARG A 8 -8.73 5.12 -20.25
N ARG A 9 -8.26 4.60 -21.38
CA ARG A 9 -8.96 3.56 -22.14
C ARG A 9 -8.86 2.18 -21.48
N PHE A 10 -7.82 1.95 -20.67
CA PHE A 10 -7.57 0.64 -20.08
C PHE A 10 -8.28 0.43 -18.74
N GLY A 11 -8.56 1.51 -18.00
CA GLY A 11 -9.23 1.46 -16.70
C GLY A 11 -9.46 2.84 -16.09
N VAL A 12 -9.77 2.86 -14.80
CA VAL A 12 -10.00 4.09 -14.04
C VAL A 12 -8.66 4.60 -13.52
N VAL A 13 -8.25 5.79 -13.97
CA VAL A 13 -7.00 6.40 -13.50
C VAL A 13 -7.25 7.07 -12.15
N SER A 14 -6.60 6.57 -11.10
CA SER A 14 -6.72 7.10 -9.74
C SER A 14 -5.82 8.31 -9.53
N TYR A 15 -4.56 8.22 -9.98
CA TYR A 15 -3.57 9.25 -9.76
C TYR A 15 -2.63 9.37 -10.95
N ILE A 16 -2.20 10.60 -11.24
CA ILE A 16 -1.22 10.92 -12.27
C ILE A 16 -0.24 11.92 -11.68
N SER A 17 1.05 11.58 -11.64
CA SER A 17 2.11 12.51 -11.27
C SER A 17 2.79 13.06 -12.51
N GLU A 18 2.69 14.38 -12.73
CA GLU A 18 3.40 15.04 -13.84
C GLU A 18 4.88 15.24 -13.56
N LYS A 19 5.25 15.46 -12.28
CA LYS A 19 6.65 15.61 -11.85
C LYS A 19 7.42 14.29 -11.95
N MET A 20 6.85 13.21 -11.42
CA MET A 20 7.51 11.90 -11.37
C MET A 20 7.19 11.00 -12.58
N LYS A 21 6.24 11.41 -13.44
CA LYS A 21 5.86 10.70 -14.69
C LYS A 21 5.37 9.27 -14.48
N TYR A 22 4.53 9.04 -13.47
CA TYR A 22 3.84 7.76 -13.28
C TYR A 22 2.33 7.97 -13.13
N ALA A 23 1.56 6.89 -13.33
CA ALA A 23 0.13 6.86 -13.13
C ALA A 23 -0.29 5.57 -12.43
N VAL A 24 -1.32 5.66 -11.58
CA VAL A 24 -1.95 4.53 -10.91
C VAL A 24 -3.32 4.31 -11.54
N ILE A 25 -3.58 3.09 -12.01
CA ILE A 25 -4.79 2.73 -12.75
C ILE A 25 -5.42 1.52 -12.06
N TYR A 26 -6.70 1.65 -11.71
CA TYR A 26 -7.52 0.53 -11.27
C TYR A 26 -8.17 -0.16 -12.48
N MET A 27 -8.09 -1.48 -12.52
CA MET A 27 -8.71 -2.32 -13.52
C MET A 27 -9.17 -3.64 -12.91
N ASN A 28 -10.06 -4.34 -13.60
CA ASN A 28 -10.53 -5.65 -13.18
C ASN A 28 -9.41 -6.70 -13.32
N GLU A 29 -9.35 -7.63 -12.38
CA GLU A 29 -8.32 -8.70 -12.33
C GLU A 29 -8.25 -9.52 -13.63
N ALA A 30 -9.41 -9.89 -14.19
CA ALA A 30 -9.49 -10.64 -15.45
C ALA A 30 -8.83 -9.93 -16.65
N ASP A 31 -8.77 -8.59 -16.62
CA ASP A 31 -8.19 -7.80 -17.70
C ASP A 31 -6.70 -7.51 -17.51
N VAL A 32 -6.16 -7.68 -16.29
CA VAL A 32 -4.80 -7.27 -15.91
C VAL A 32 -3.75 -7.89 -16.81
N ALA A 33 -3.81 -9.21 -17.03
CA ALA A 33 -2.80 -9.93 -17.81
C ALA A 33 -2.73 -9.44 -19.27
N THR A 34 -3.88 -9.17 -19.88
CA THR A 34 -3.93 -8.72 -21.29
C THR A 34 -3.58 -7.24 -21.42
N LYS A 35 -4.11 -6.39 -20.52
CA LYS A 35 -3.94 -4.94 -20.60
C LYS A 35 -2.54 -4.49 -20.19
N SER A 36 -1.90 -5.14 -19.22
CA SER A 36 -0.51 -4.85 -18.82
C SER A 36 0.46 -4.97 -20.01
N ALA A 37 0.39 -6.08 -20.74
CA ALA A 37 1.20 -6.31 -21.94
C ALA A 37 0.93 -5.28 -23.06
N LEU A 38 -0.31 -4.80 -23.20
CA LEU A 38 -0.65 -3.75 -24.16
C LEU A 38 -0.10 -2.38 -23.73
N ILE A 39 -0.13 -2.08 -22.42
CA ILE A 39 0.36 -0.82 -21.86
C ILE A 39 1.89 -0.77 -21.99
N GLU A 40 2.58 -1.88 -21.74
CA GLU A 40 4.05 -1.96 -21.85
C GLU A 40 4.55 -1.73 -23.28
N ARG A 41 3.75 -2.09 -24.29
CA ARG A 41 4.07 -1.84 -25.72
C ARG A 41 3.93 -0.37 -26.13
N LEU A 42 3.33 0.48 -25.30
CA LEU A 42 3.17 1.89 -25.63
C LEU A 42 4.54 2.59 -25.50
N GLY A 43 5.01 3.22 -26.58
CA GLY A 43 6.35 3.85 -26.61
C GLY A 43 6.57 5.02 -25.63
N PHE A 44 5.58 5.41 -24.84
CA PHE A 44 5.71 6.42 -23.78
C PHE A 44 5.70 5.82 -22.37
N VAL A 45 5.54 4.51 -22.24
CA VAL A 45 5.57 3.77 -20.97
C VAL A 45 6.95 3.16 -20.82
N SER A 46 7.60 3.40 -19.68
CA SER A 46 8.93 2.86 -19.40
C SER A 46 8.89 1.48 -18.76
N SER A 47 7.91 1.24 -17.87
CA SER A 47 7.70 -0.02 -17.18
C SER A 47 6.25 -0.09 -16.67
N VAL A 48 5.74 -1.30 -16.47
CA VAL A 48 4.43 -1.58 -15.88
C VAL A 48 4.64 -2.56 -14.72
N GLU A 49 4.13 -2.21 -13.55
CA GLU A 49 4.21 -3.05 -12.35
C GLU A 49 2.80 -3.30 -11.81
N LEU A 50 2.53 -4.54 -11.40
CA LEU A 50 1.25 -4.93 -10.83
C LEU A 50 1.24 -4.64 -9.33
N SER A 51 0.13 -4.10 -8.84
CA SER A 51 -0.06 -3.92 -7.39
C SER A 51 -0.32 -5.26 -6.70
N HIS A 52 0.47 -5.57 -5.68
CA HIS A 52 0.27 -6.72 -4.79
C HIS A 52 -0.76 -6.46 -3.67
N TRP A 53 -1.42 -5.30 -3.67
CA TRP A 53 -2.40 -4.95 -2.62
C TRP A 53 -3.49 -6.03 -2.39
N PRO A 54 -4.00 -6.75 -3.41
CA PRO A 54 -4.94 -7.85 -3.19
C PRO A 54 -4.35 -9.05 -2.43
N ASP A 55 -3.05 -9.27 -2.56
CA ASP A 55 -2.33 -10.40 -1.95
C ASP A 55 -1.88 -10.09 -0.52
N VAL A 56 -1.92 -8.81 -0.11
CA VAL A 56 -1.54 -8.39 1.23
C VAL A 56 -2.68 -8.72 2.18
N ASP A 57 -2.42 -9.69 3.06
CA ASP A 57 -3.29 -9.94 4.20
C ASP A 57 -3.28 -8.71 5.11
N THR A 58 -4.37 -7.95 5.05
CA THR A 58 -4.59 -6.76 5.88
C THR A 58 -4.96 -7.14 7.31
N THR A 59 -5.12 -8.42 7.62
CA THR A 59 -5.40 -8.91 8.96
C THR A 59 -4.14 -9.03 9.83
N VAL A 60 -3.32 -7.98 9.84
CA VAL A 60 -2.29 -7.79 10.86
C VAL A 60 -3.00 -7.78 12.23
N GLY A 61 -3.07 -8.95 12.87
CA GLY A 61 -3.74 -9.19 14.15
C GLY A 61 -4.90 -10.20 14.17
N SER A 62 -5.37 -10.78 13.06
CA SER A 62 -6.49 -11.75 13.12
C SER A 62 -6.06 -13.19 13.38
N GLN A 63 -4.79 -13.53 13.12
CA GLN A 63 -4.31 -14.89 13.33
C GLN A 63 -3.25 -14.91 14.42
N GLY A 64 -3.70 -14.87 15.67
CA GLY A 64 -3.12 -15.58 16.82
C GLY A 64 -1.60 -15.53 17.08
N ASP A 65 -0.84 -14.69 16.40
CA ASP A 65 0.58 -14.51 16.66
C ASP A 65 0.68 -13.65 17.91
N GLY A 66 0.83 -14.33 19.04
CA GLY A 66 1.22 -13.74 20.31
C GLY A 66 2.58 -13.09 20.17
N PHE A 67 2.63 -11.92 19.54
CA PHE A 67 3.62 -10.93 19.93
C PHE A 67 3.22 -10.47 21.32
N GLU A 68 3.70 -11.19 22.33
CA GLU A 68 3.84 -10.63 23.66
C GLU A 68 4.67 -9.37 23.49
N LEU A 69 3.99 -8.22 23.51
CA LEU A 69 4.60 -6.96 23.84
C LEU A 69 5.07 -7.12 25.29
N SER A 70 6.21 -7.79 25.50
CA SER A 70 6.83 -7.92 26.80
C SER A 70 7.25 -6.52 27.19
N VAL A 71 6.39 -5.84 27.94
CA VAL A 71 6.77 -4.63 28.66
C VAL A 71 7.83 -5.08 29.63
N ASP A 72 9.05 -4.55 29.47
CA ASP A 72 10.16 -4.89 30.36
C ASP A 72 9.76 -4.48 31.78
N PRO A 73 9.74 -5.40 32.76
CA PRO A 73 9.35 -5.09 34.14
C PRO A 73 10.16 -3.96 34.77
N SER A 74 11.34 -3.65 34.22
CA SER A 74 12.14 -2.50 34.64
C SER A 74 11.50 -1.14 34.33
N GLU A 75 10.58 -1.05 33.36
CA GLU A 75 9.85 0.18 33.05
C GLU A 75 8.64 0.44 33.98
N LEU A 76 8.19 -0.58 34.75
CA LEU A 76 7.14 -0.43 35.77
C LEU A 76 7.68 -0.09 37.17
N ALA A 77 8.99 -0.04 37.36
CA ALA A 77 9.60 0.03 38.69
C ALA A 77 9.70 1.44 39.29
N ASP A 78 9.21 2.48 38.61
CA ASP A 78 9.32 3.85 39.11
C ASP A 78 7.97 4.34 39.65
N GLU A 79 7.57 3.84 40.82
CA GLU A 79 6.84 4.64 41.83
C GLU A 79 7.12 4.11 43.25
N PRO A 80 7.78 4.90 44.12
CA PRO A 80 7.40 4.94 45.52
C PRO A 80 6.33 6.03 45.70
N ALA A 81 5.11 5.58 46.00
CA ALA A 81 4.07 6.42 46.58
C ALA A 81 4.56 6.97 47.94
N GLU A 82 5.04 8.20 47.97
CA GLU A 82 5.22 8.93 49.23
C GLU A 82 3.85 9.47 49.68
N GLU A 83 3.22 8.66 50.53
CA GLU A 83 2.35 9.00 51.66
C GLU A 83 1.46 10.26 51.52
N GLU A 84 0.16 10.03 51.32
CA GLU A 84 -0.88 10.97 51.78
C GLU A 84 -0.76 11.11 53.31
N GLU A 85 -0.11 12.17 53.80
CA GLU A 85 -0.31 12.64 55.17
C GLU A 85 -1.63 13.40 55.29
N LEU A 86 -2.39 12.95 56.30
CA LEU A 86 -3.71 13.36 56.79
C LEU A 86 -3.89 14.87 57.08
#